data_AF-A0A388P8T1-F1
#
_entry.id   AF-A0A388P8T1-F1
#
_cell.length_a   1.000
_cell.length_b   1.000
_cell.length_c   1.000
_cell.angle_alpha   90.00
_cell.angle_beta   90.00
_cell.angle_gamma   90.00
#
_symmetry.space_group_name_H-M   'P 1'
#
loop_
_entity.id
_entity.type
_entity.pdbx_description
1 polymer ?
#
loop_
_entity_poly.entity_id
_entity_poly.type
_entity_poly.pdbx_seq_one_letter_code
_entity_poly.pdbx_strand_id
1 'polypeptide(L)'
;MRSLLLVLVLLVFSPVHAKEDVASPRGLKVLTAGHSFHVWMPPLVAEMAKAAGIQGHEQLAISSIGGSKVIQHWDLPEEKNKAKPVLEAGKADLFTMAPTFLPDPGIENFTKLGLEHNPKLRLTLQQNWVPFEDPVIWLSKSKPKSIDRDGVTLAQLRAKHDPYFKIIEDHVKELNARIPEAKIAIVPSGEAVMALRDKVIKGEAPGIKTQNELFTDALGHPGAQIRVLSAYCHYSVIYRRSPVGLPLVSQLTKLPEAEKLNRLLQEIAWKAVTGHPMSGVVQ
;
A
#
# COMPACT_ATOMS: atom_id res chain seq x y z
N MET A 1 -15.56 -41.51 66.64
CA MET A 1 -15.13 -41.38 65.22
C MET A 1 -16.31 -40.89 64.39
N ARG A 2 -16.36 -39.60 64.03
CA ARG A 2 -17.23 -39.08 62.97
C ARG A 2 -16.46 -37.97 62.25
N SER A 3 -16.07 -38.27 61.01
CA SER A 3 -15.28 -37.39 60.15
C SER A 3 -16.17 -36.29 59.56
N LEU A 4 -15.66 -35.06 59.60
CA LEU A 4 -16.23 -33.92 58.87
C LEU A 4 -15.59 -33.88 57.46
N LEU A 5 -16.42 -33.92 56.42
CA LEU A 5 -15.97 -33.77 55.02
C LEU A 5 -16.08 -32.29 54.64
N LEU A 6 -14.94 -31.65 54.33
CA LEU A 6 -14.89 -30.28 53.81
C LEU A 6 -14.94 -30.36 52.27
N VAL A 7 -15.97 -29.81 51.64
CA VAL A 7 -16.05 -29.67 50.18
C VAL A 7 -15.49 -28.29 49.80
N LEU A 8 -14.37 -28.29 49.08
CA LEU A 8 -13.75 -27.09 48.53
C LEU A 8 -14.30 -26.86 47.11
N VAL A 9 -15.06 -25.77 46.90
CA VAL A 9 -15.53 -25.36 45.57
C VAL A 9 -14.47 -24.48 44.93
N LEU A 10 -13.82 -24.97 43.88
CA LEU A 10 -12.89 -24.21 43.04
C LEU A 10 -13.69 -23.47 41.95
N LEU A 11 -13.78 -22.15 42.07
CA LEU A 11 -14.31 -21.27 41.02
C LEU A 11 -13.19 -21.01 39.98
N VAL A 12 -13.37 -21.58 38.79
CA VAL A 12 -12.51 -21.30 37.63
C VAL A 12 -12.98 -20.00 36.99
N PHE A 13 -12.22 -18.92 37.16
CA PHE A 13 -12.42 -17.68 36.41
C PHE A 13 -11.73 -17.79 35.04
N SER A 14 -12.52 -17.97 33.98
CA SER A 14 -12.04 -17.77 32.61
C SER A 14 -11.99 -16.27 32.30
N PRO A 15 -10.85 -15.69 31.89
CA PRO A 15 -10.81 -14.30 31.49
C PRO A 15 -11.45 -14.17 30.10
N VAL A 16 -12.69 -13.67 30.06
CA VAL A 16 -13.26 -13.12 28.84
C VAL A 16 -12.43 -11.89 28.49
N HIS A 17 -11.51 -12.03 27.53
CA HIS A 17 -10.89 -10.88 26.90
C HIS A 17 -11.99 -10.15 26.12
N ALA A 18 -12.56 -9.11 26.75
CA ALA A 18 -13.34 -8.13 26.03
C ALA A 18 -12.42 -7.51 24.97
N LYS A 19 -12.73 -7.79 23.71
CA LYS A 19 -12.11 -7.12 22.57
C LYS A 19 -12.50 -5.65 22.71
N GLU A 20 -11.56 -4.77 23.04
CA GLU A 20 -11.83 -3.34 23.04
C GLU A 20 -12.34 -2.95 21.65
N ASP A 21 -13.60 -2.53 21.56
CA ASP A 21 -14.16 -1.92 20.37
C ASP A 21 -13.51 -0.54 20.21
N VAL A 22 -12.30 -0.53 19.64
CA VAL A 22 -11.66 0.70 19.18
C VAL A 22 -12.58 1.29 18.13
N ALA A 23 -13.21 2.42 18.44
CA ALA A 23 -14.12 3.11 17.53
C ALA A 23 -13.50 3.23 16.13
N SER A 24 -14.29 2.90 15.10
CA SER A 24 -13.87 2.99 13.71
C SER A 24 -13.37 4.42 13.43
N PRO A 25 -12.20 4.59 12.78
CA PRO A 25 -11.71 5.91 12.46
C PRO A 25 -12.67 6.61 11.51
N ARG A 26 -12.69 7.95 11.55
CA ARG A 26 -13.40 8.72 10.52
C ARG A 26 -12.79 8.47 9.14
N GLY A 27 -13.63 8.53 8.11
CA GLY A 27 -13.19 8.56 6.74
C GLY A 27 -12.38 9.81 6.40
N LEU A 28 -11.59 9.69 5.35
CA LEU A 28 -10.68 10.73 4.87
C LEU A 28 -11.03 11.12 3.45
N LYS A 29 -10.89 12.42 3.16
CA LYS A 29 -10.91 12.96 1.81
C LYS A 29 -9.53 12.83 1.18
N VAL A 30 -9.40 11.94 0.19
CA VAL A 30 -8.13 11.51 -0.40
C VAL A 30 -7.93 12.14 -1.77
N LEU A 31 -6.76 12.71 -1.99
CA LEU A 31 -6.23 13.07 -3.30
C LEU A 31 -5.21 12.02 -3.73
N THR A 32 -5.18 11.69 -5.03
CA THR A 32 -4.25 10.69 -5.59
C THR A 32 -3.55 11.23 -6.82
N ALA A 33 -2.23 11.09 -6.90
CA ALA A 33 -1.44 11.37 -8.10
C ALA A 33 -0.47 10.23 -8.38
N GLY A 34 -0.40 9.78 -9.63
CA GLY A 34 0.60 8.80 -10.04
C GLY A 34 0.28 8.16 -11.38
N HIS A 35 0.75 6.92 -11.52
CA HIS A 35 0.80 6.21 -12.79
C HIS A 35 0.08 4.86 -12.74
N SER A 36 0.24 4.07 -13.79
CA SER A 36 -0.45 2.79 -14.01
C SER A 36 -0.16 1.70 -12.95
N PHE A 37 0.81 1.91 -12.04
CA PHE A 37 1.07 1.00 -10.91
C PHE A 37 0.37 1.47 -9.62
N HIS A 38 -0.41 2.56 -9.69
CA HIS A 38 -1.01 3.21 -8.52
C HIS A 38 -2.49 3.53 -8.72
N VAL A 39 -2.90 4.11 -9.85
CA VAL A 39 -4.22 4.77 -9.99
C VAL A 39 -5.44 3.83 -10.05
N TRP A 40 -5.23 2.52 -10.09
CA TRP A 40 -6.29 1.51 -9.92
C TRP A 40 -6.67 1.29 -8.44
N MET A 41 -5.85 1.78 -7.49
CA MET A 41 -6.00 1.56 -6.06
C MET A 41 -7.19 2.30 -5.41
N PRO A 42 -7.50 3.57 -5.74
CA PRO A 42 -8.55 4.33 -5.05
C PRO A 42 -9.90 3.62 -4.87
N PRO A 43 -10.51 2.98 -5.90
CA PRO A 43 -11.77 2.27 -5.70
C PRO A 43 -11.65 1.07 -4.75
N LEU A 44 -10.49 0.39 -4.70
CA LEU A 44 -10.27 -0.73 -3.78
C LEU A 44 -10.18 -0.26 -2.32
N VAL A 45 -9.48 0.85 -2.06
CA VAL A 45 -9.43 1.42 -0.70
C VAL A 45 -10.80 1.94 -0.26
N ALA A 46 -11.60 2.49 -1.18
CA ALA A 46 -12.98 2.87 -0.89
C ALA A 46 -13.85 1.66 -0.51
N GLU A 47 -13.72 0.54 -1.23
CA GLU A 47 -14.37 -0.73 -0.91
C GLU A 47 -13.96 -1.22 0.49
N MET A 48 -12.65 -1.22 0.79
CA MET A 48 -12.12 -1.63 2.10
C MET A 48 -12.58 -0.72 3.24
N ALA A 49 -12.60 0.60 3.03
CA ALA A 49 -13.09 1.56 4.01
C ALA A 49 -14.58 1.31 4.32
N LYS A 50 -15.40 1.11 3.30
CA LYS A 50 -16.81 0.75 3.46
C LYS A 50 -16.96 -0.56 4.24
N ALA A 51 -16.20 -1.58 3.88
CA ALA A 51 -16.22 -2.88 4.55
C ALA A 51 -15.79 -2.81 6.03
N ALA A 52 -14.88 -1.88 6.36
CA ALA A 52 -14.45 -1.60 7.73
C ALA A 52 -15.43 -0.72 8.53
N GLY A 53 -16.55 -0.31 7.94
CA GLY A 53 -17.51 0.61 8.56
C GLY A 53 -17.00 2.06 8.67
N ILE A 54 -15.93 2.42 7.95
CA ILE A 54 -15.35 3.77 7.97
C ILE A 54 -16.23 4.72 7.15
N GLN A 55 -16.94 5.60 7.85
CA GLN A 55 -17.86 6.56 7.24
C GLN A 55 -17.14 7.83 6.77
N GLY A 56 -17.50 8.33 5.59
CA GLY A 56 -16.98 9.59 5.05
C GLY A 56 -15.66 9.50 4.29
N HIS A 57 -15.26 8.30 3.85
CA HIS A 57 -14.16 8.19 2.89
C HIS A 57 -14.59 8.73 1.53
N GLU A 58 -13.78 9.59 0.93
CA GLU A 58 -14.08 10.24 -0.34
C GLU A 58 -12.81 10.38 -1.17
N GLN A 59 -12.84 9.99 -2.44
CA GLN A 59 -11.76 10.29 -3.38
C GLN A 59 -12.07 11.63 -4.07
N LEU A 60 -11.34 12.68 -3.73
CA LEU A 60 -11.57 14.04 -4.25
C LEU A 60 -11.18 14.18 -5.73
N ALA A 61 -10.01 13.65 -6.08
CA ALA A 61 -9.52 13.68 -7.46
C ALA A 61 -8.43 12.62 -7.68
N ILE A 62 -8.27 12.19 -8.93
CA ILE A 62 -7.18 11.31 -9.36
C ILE A 62 -6.47 11.98 -10.54
N SER A 63 -5.19 12.29 -10.37
CA SER A 63 -4.29 12.70 -11.44
C SER A 63 -3.52 11.48 -11.94
N SER A 64 -3.74 11.09 -13.20
CA SER A 64 -3.23 9.84 -13.76
C SER A 64 -2.45 10.09 -15.05
N ILE A 65 -1.15 9.78 -15.05
CA ILE A 65 -0.28 9.88 -16.22
C ILE A 65 0.54 8.58 -16.29
N GLY A 66 0.57 7.91 -17.45
CA GLY A 66 1.31 6.65 -17.61
C GLY A 66 2.82 6.84 -17.43
N GLY A 67 3.46 5.97 -16.63
CA GLY A 67 4.91 5.98 -16.39
C GLY A 67 5.48 7.29 -15.81
N SER A 68 4.65 8.07 -15.13
CA SER A 68 5.01 9.43 -14.72
C SER A 68 5.87 9.53 -13.47
N LYS A 69 6.72 10.55 -13.46
CA LYS A 69 7.17 11.20 -12.23
C LYS A 69 6.05 12.10 -11.68
N VAL A 70 6.05 12.35 -10.38
CA VAL A 70 5.18 13.30 -9.68
C VAL A 70 5.32 14.71 -10.26
N ILE A 71 6.53 15.16 -10.63
CA ILE A 71 6.73 16.49 -11.23
C ILE A 71 5.91 16.70 -12.51
N GLN A 72 5.67 15.65 -13.30
CA GLN A 72 4.85 15.76 -14.50
C GLN A 72 3.37 16.04 -14.16
N HIS A 73 2.90 15.66 -12.98
CA HIS A 73 1.58 16.06 -12.48
C HIS A 73 1.56 17.51 -11.99
N TRP A 74 2.68 17.98 -11.43
CA TRP A 74 2.84 19.37 -10.99
C TRP A 74 2.86 20.34 -12.18
N ASP A 75 3.57 19.98 -13.25
CA ASP A 75 3.76 20.79 -14.47
C ASP A 75 2.57 20.73 -15.44
N LEU A 76 1.51 19.98 -15.12
CA LEU A 76 0.29 20.02 -15.93
C LEU A 76 -0.23 21.48 -16.01
N PRO A 77 -0.65 21.92 -17.21
CA PRO A 77 -1.38 23.18 -17.38
C PRO A 77 -2.55 23.26 -16.39
N GLU A 78 -2.87 24.48 -15.94
CA GLU A 78 -3.86 24.73 -14.89
C GLU A 78 -5.20 24.06 -15.18
N GLU A 79 -5.68 24.15 -16.43
CA GLU A 79 -6.94 23.57 -16.88
C GLU A 79 -6.95 22.03 -16.89
N LYS A 80 -5.78 21.39 -16.82
CA LYS A 80 -5.62 19.94 -16.74
C LYS A 80 -5.20 19.48 -15.35
N ASN A 81 -4.81 20.38 -14.45
CA ASN A 81 -4.28 20.04 -13.15
C ASN A 81 -5.40 19.70 -12.17
N LYS A 82 -5.53 18.42 -11.83
CA LYS A 82 -6.55 17.94 -10.89
C LYS A 82 -6.11 18.00 -9.42
N ALA A 83 -4.81 18.17 -9.15
CA ALA A 83 -4.24 18.09 -7.82
C ALA A 83 -4.14 19.46 -7.14
N LYS A 84 -3.60 20.47 -7.85
CA LYS A 84 -3.39 21.82 -7.30
C LYS A 84 -4.69 22.46 -6.78
N PRO A 85 -5.83 22.46 -7.52
CA PRO A 85 -7.06 23.08 -7.02
C PRO A 85 -7.60 22.43 -5.75
N VAL A 86 -7.37 21.13 -5.55
CA VAL A 86 -7.78 20.42 -4.33
C VAL A 86 -6.91 20.81 -3.13
N LEU A 87 -5.60 20.95 -3.36
CA LEU A 87 -4.63 21.33 -2.33
C LEU A 87 -4.79 22.80 -1.94
N GLU A 88 -4.89 23.71 -2.92
CA GLU A 88 -5.11 25.15 -2.71
C GLU A 88 -6.41 25.44 -1.94
N ALA A 89 -7.44 24.61 -2.17
CA ALA A 89 -8.68 24.71 -1.43
C ALA A 89 -8.61 24.12 0.00
N GLY A 90 -7.49 23.50 0.40
CA GLY A 90 -7.30 22.87 1.71
C GLY A 90 -8.24 21.68 1.96
N LYS A 91 -8.81 21.07 0.91
CA LYS A 91 -9.91 20.09 1.03
C LYS A 91 -9.44 18.66 1.35
N ALA A 92 -8.21 18.31 0.98
CA ALA A 92 -7.70 16.96 1.19
C ALA A 92 -7.26 16.74 2.64
N ASP A 93 -7.70 15.64 3.24
CA ASP A 93 -7.16 15.12 4.51
C ASP A 93 -5.85 14.36 4.26
N LEU A 94 -5.75 13.69 3.10
CA LEU A 94 -4.59 12.89 2.72
C LEU A 94 -4.29 13.03 1.23
N PHE A 95 -3.01 13.16 0.88
CA PHE A 95 -2.53 13.10 -0.49
C PHE A 95 -1.55 11.93 -0.64
N THR A 96 -1.92 10.96 -1.47
CA THR A 96 -1.08 9.82 -1.84
C THR A 96 -0.47 9.98 -3.22
N MET A 97 0.85 9.78 -3.31
CA MET A 97 1.65 9.95 -4.51
C MET A 97 2.39 8.65 -4.85
N ALA A 98 2.67 8.42 -6.13
CA ALA A 98 3.55 7.32 -6.57
C ALA A 98 4.54 7.83 -7.64
N PRO A 99 5.85 7.86 -7.35
CA PRO A 99 6.86 8.24 -8.33
C PRO A 99 7.34 7.03 -9.14
N THR A 100 7.56 7.24 -10.43
CA THR A 100 8.24 6.26 -11.28
C THR A 100 9.76 6.35 -11.13
N PHE A 101 10.34 7.53 -10.89
CA PHE A 101 11.80 7.70 -10.74
C PHE A 101 12.11 8.79 -9.72
N LEU A 102 13.32 8.72 -9.14
CA LEU A 102 13.83 9.71 -8.19
C LEU A 102 15.21 10.23 -8.62
N PRO A 103 15.62 11.45 -8.20
CA PRO A 103 14.84 12.42 -7.43
C PRO A 103 13.66 12.98 -8.24
N ASP A 104 12.63 13.43 -7.52
CA ASP A 104 11.39 13.92 -8.10
C ASP A 104 10.91 15.18 -7.39
N PRO A 105 11.20 16.38 -7.92
CA PRO A 105 10.87 17.64 -7.26
C PRO A 105 9.35 17.85 -7.12
N GLY A 106 8.52 17.12 -7.86
CA GLY A 106 7.08 17.21 -7.73
C GLY A 106 6.58 16.81 -6.35
N ILE A 107 7.27 15.86 -5.68
CA ILE A 107 6.91 15.41 -4.33
C ILE A 107 7.04 16.59 -3.36
N GLU A 108 8.15 17.31 -3.41
CA GLU A 108 8.40 18.47 -2.57
C GLU A 108 7.45 19.63 -2.89
N ASN A 109 7.24 19.93 -4.17
CA ASN A 109 6.39 21.03 -4.60
C ASN A 109 4.94 20.85 -4.11
N PHE A 110 4.39 19.66 -4.32
CA PHE A 110 3.04 19.34 -3.83
C PHE A 110 2.96 19.28 -2.30
N THR A 111 4.00 18.79 -1.65
CA THR A 111 4.07 18.78 -0.17
C THR A 111 3.97 20.19 0.38
N LYS A 112 4.78 21.13 -0.14
CA LYS A 112 4.75 22.53 0.29
C LYS A 112 3.40 23.19 0.03
N LEU A 113 2.87 23.06 -1.19
CA LEU A 113 1.55 23.61 -1.54
C LEU A 113 0.45 23.06 -0.64
N GLY A 114 0.44 21.75 -0.41
CA GLY A 114 -0.57 21.11 0.43
C GLY A 114 -0.52 21.57 1.88
N LEU A 115 0.68 21.70 2.46
CA LEU A 115 0.87 22.12 3.84
C LEU A 115 0.60 23.62 4.05
N GLU A 116 0.84 24.45 3.03
CA GLU A 116 0.51 25.88 3.04
C GLU A 116 -0.99 26.10 3.28
N HIS A 117 -1.85 25.29 2.64
CA HIS A 117 -3.30 25.43 2.73
C HIS A 117 -3.97 24.49 3.74
N ASN A 118 -3.32 23.39 4.12
CA ASN A 118 -3.76 22.51 5.19
C ASN A 118 -2.54 21.96 5.98
N PRO A 119 -2.17 22.59 7.10
CA PRO A 119 -1.07 22.13 7.96
C PRO A 119 -1.28 20.74 8.58
N LYS A 120 -2.48 20.17 8.49
CA LYS A 120 -2.82 18.82 8.96
C LYS A 120 -2.85 17.77 7.83
N LEU A 121 -2.55 18.17 6.59
CA LEU A 121 -2.52 17.26 5.45
C LEU A 121 -1.58 16.10 5.73
N ARG A 122 -2.07 14.88 5.51
CA ARG A 122 -1.24 13.66 5.58
C ARG A 122 -0.69 13.36 4.19
N LEU A 123 0.59 13.01 4.12
CA LEU A 123 1.27 12.71 2.87
C LEU A 123 1.73 11.26 2.87
N THR A 124 1.46 10.55 1.77
CA THR A 124 1.98 9.18 1.58
C THR A 124 2.64 9.03 0.22
N LEU A 125 3.68 8.20 0.17
CA LEU A 125 4.40 7.86 -1.06
C LEU A 125 4.40 6.34 -1.25
N GLN A 126 3.89 5.85 -2.38
CA GLN A 126 3.98 4.43 -2.71
C GLN A 126 5.43 4.06 -3.06
N GLN A 127 6.01 3.12 -2.32
CA GLN A 127 7.20 2.40 -2.75
C GLN A 127 6.76 1.33 -3.75
N ASN A 128 6.96 1.61 -5.04
CA ASN A 128 6.65 0.71 -6.15
C ASN A 128 7.62 -0.49 -6.22
N TRP A 129 7.23 -1.59 -6.88
CA TRP A 129 8.18 -2.59 -7.36
C TRP A 129 8.86 -2.12 -8.66
N VAL A 130 9.98 -2.74 -9.03
CA VAL A 130 10.79 -2.32 -10.18
C VAL A 130 10.12 -2.78 -11.48
N PRO A 131 9.82 -1.87 -12.42
CA PRO A 131 9.31 -2.26 -13.73
C PRO A 131 10.31 -3.14 -14.49
N PHE A 132 9.79 -4.07 -15.29
CA PHE A 132 10.55 -5.13 -15.95
C PHE A 132 11.40 -6.00 -15.00
N GLU A 133 11.19 -5.94 -13.68
CA GLU A 133 11.96 -6.70 -12.66
C GLU A 133 13.47 -6.39 -12.62
N ASP A 134 13.95 -5.47 -13.45
CA ASP A 134 15.36 -5.15 -13.61
C ASP A 134 15.53 -3.68 -14.03
N PRO A 135 16.20 -2.83 -13.22
CA PRO A 135 16.44 -1.44 -13.57
C PRO A 135 17.22 -1.26 -14.88
N VAL A 136 18.11 -2.20 -15.23
CA VAL A 136 18.88 -2.15 -16.48
C VAL A 136 17.95 -2.30 -17.69
N ILE A 137 17.04 -3.27 -17.63
CA ILE A 137 16.02 -3.47 -18.67
C ILE A 137 15.08 -2.28 -18.69
N TRP A 138 14.66 -1.77 -17.54
CA TRP A 138 13.77 -0.63 -17.42
C TRP A 138 14.36 0.69 -17.92
N LEU A 139 15.68 0.85 -17.94
CA LEU A 139 16.35 2.02 -18.52
C LEU A 139 16.83 1.80 -19.97
N SER A 140 16.81 0.56 -20.47
CA SER A 140 17.18 0.23 -21.85
C SER A 140 16.23 0.83 -22.90
N LYS A 141 16.75 1.20 -24.08
CA LYS A 141 15.91 1.58 -25.24
C LYS A 141 15.17 0.38 -25.85
N SER A 142 15.72 -0.82 -25.70
CA SER A 142 15.11 -2.06 -26.17
C SER A 142 14.46 -2.78 -25.00
N LYS A 143 13.13 -3.00 -25.08
CA LYS A 143 12.35 -3.69 -24.06
C LYS A 143 11.95 -5.09 -24.54
N PRO A 144 12.04 -6.11 -23.69
CA PRO A 144 11.54 -7.42 -24.04
C PRO A 144 9.99 -7.40 -24.13
N LYS A 145 9.43 -8.25 -24.99
CA LYS A 145 7.98 -8.43 -25.11
C LYS A 145 7.39 -9.31 -23.99
N SER A 146 8.23 -10.14 -23.36
CA SER A 146 7.88 -11.02 -22.25
C SER A 146 9.05 -11.12 -21.26
N ILE A 147 8.74 -11.42 -20.01
CA ILE A 147 9.74 -11.74 -18.98
C ILE A 147 9.32 -13.08 -18.38
N ASP A 148 10.25 -14.03 -18.33
CA ASP A 148 10.05 -15.23 -17.53
C ASP A 148 10.34 -14.92 -16.05
N ARG A 149 9.29 -14.86 -15.24
CA ARG A 149 9.40 -14.62 -13.80
C ARG A 149 9.52 -15.90 -12.99
N ASP A 150 9.22 -17.05 -13.56
CA ASP A 150 9.05 -18.30 -12.81
C ASP A 150 10.39 -18.91 -12.41
N GLY A 151 11.44 -18.67 -13.20
CA GLY A 151 12.82 -19.06 -12.90
C GLY A 151 13.57 -18.16 -11.90
N VAL A 152 12.95 -17.08 -11.40
CA VAL A 152 13.65 -16.09 -10.57
C VAL A 152 13.43 -16.37 -9.08
N THR A 153 14.52 -16.44 -8.32
CA THR A 153 14.50 -16.61 -6.85
C THR A 153 14.25 -15.28 -6.14
N LEU A 154 13.77 -15.33 -4.89
CA LEU A 154 13.60 -14.11 -4.08
C LEU A 154 14.91 -13.32 -3.93
N ALA A 155 16.04 -14.00 -3.75
CA ALA A 155 17.34 -13.35 -3.61
C ALA A 155 17.72 -12.54 -4.86
N GLN A 156 17.46 -13.09 -6.06
CA GLN A 156 17.69 -12.38 -7.32
C GLN A 156 16.76 -11.17 -7.47
N LEU A 157 15.49 -11.29 -7.06
CA LEU A 157 14.56 -10.17 -7.07
C LEU A 157 15.00 -9.05 -6.13
N ARG A 158 15.39 -9.40 -4.90
CA ARG A 158 15.89 -8.47 -3.88
C ARG A 158 17.12 -7.71 -4.38
N ALA A 159 18.07 -8.40 -5.00
CA ALA A 159 19.24 -7.75 -5.60
C ALA A 159 18.89 -6.67 -6.65
N LYS A 160 17.74 -6.78 -7.31
CA LYS A 160 17.24 -5.79 -8.29
C LYS A 160 16.36 -4.69 -7.67
N HIS A 161 15.64 -5.01 -6.59
CA HIS A 161 14.64 -4.14 -5.99
C HIS A 161 15.16 -3.31 -4.81
N ASP A 162 16.01 -3.89 -3.95
CA ASP A 162 16.45 -3.24 -2.72
C ASP A 162 17.17 -1.90 -2.97
N PRO A 163 18.02 -1.74 -4.02
CA PRO A 163 18.59 -0.43 -4.34
C PRO A 163 17.51 0.61 -4.70
N TYR A 164 16.47 0.20 -5.42
CA TYR A 164 15.37 1.10 -5.79
C TYR A 164 14.51 1.48 -4.57
N PHE A 165 14.23 0.52 -3.69
CA PHE A 165 13.53 0.76 -2.43
C PHE A 165 14.31 1.73 -1.54
N LYS A 166 15.62 1.54 -1.44
CA LYS A 166 16.51 2.43 -0.70
C LYS A 166 16.51 3.85 -1.25
N ILE A 167 16.51 4.03 -2.57
CA ILE A 167 16.44 5.38 -3.18
C ILE A 167 15.14 6.09 -2.77
N ILE A 168 14.02 5.37 -2.69
CA ILE A 168 12.73 5.93 -2.25
C ILE A 168 12.78 6.31 -0.77
N GLU A 169 13.29 5.41 0.08
CA GLU A 169 13.44 5.70 1.51
C GLU A 169 14.36 6.89 1.77
N ASP A 170 15.52 6.94 1.12
CA ASP A 170 16.51 8.00 1.32
C ASP A 170 15.93 9.35 0.87
N HIS A 171 15.19 9.39 -0.24
CA HIS A 171 14.54 10.62 -0.69
C HIS A 171 13.44 11.09 0.28
N VAL A 172 12.62 10.17 0.81
CA VAL A 172 11.62 10.53 1.82
C VAL A 172 12.28 10.98 3.14
N LYS A 173 13.38 10.34 3.57
CA LYS A 173 14.16 10.75 4.75
C LYS A 173 14.69 12.17 4.56
N GLU A 174 15.26 12.46 3.40
CA GLU A 174 15.79 13.79 3.07
C GLU A 174 14.68 14.85 3.10
N LEU A 175 13.54 14.59 2.45
CA LEU A 175 12.41 15.51 2.44
C LEU A 175 11.84 15.75 3.83
N ASN A 176 11.65 14.71 4.63
CA ASN A 176 11.16 14.84 6.01
C ASN A 176 12.18 15.54 6.93
N ALA A 177 13.48 15.47 6.63
CA ALA A 177 14.48 16.23 7.36
C ALA A 177 14.45 17.73 7.00
N ARG A 178 14.23 18.06 5.72
CA ARG A 178 14.14 19.45 5.24
C ARG A 178 12.79 20.11 5.52
N ILE A 179 11.72 19.31 5.61
CA ILE A 179 10.33 19.74 5.85
C ILE A 179 9.73 18.84 6.95
N PRO A 180 10.04 19.08 8.23
CA PRO A 180 9.63 18.22 9.33
C PRO A 180 8.11 18.02 9.47
N GLU A 181 7.31 18.99 9.02
CA GLU A 181 5.85 18.94 9.02
C GLU A 181 5.31 17.94 7.99
N ALA A 182 6.06 17.64 6.92
CA ALA A 182 5.62 16.78 5.84
C ALA A 182 5.32 15.36 6.31
N LYS A 183 6.17 14.80 7.19
CA LYS A 183 6.02 13.47 7.78
C LYS A 183 5.54 12.43 6.77
N ILE A 184 6.09 12.47 5.55
CA ILE A 184 5.68 11.64 4.43
C ILE A 184 5.88 10.19 4.84
N ALA A 185 4.78 9.43 4.83
CA ALA A 185 4.80 8.01 5.15
C ALA A 185 4.93 7.16 3.88
N ILE A 186 5.71 6.09 3.94
CA ILE A 186 5.87 5.16 2.82
C ILE A 186 4.78 4.09 2.86
N VAL A 187 4.13 3.85 1.73
CA VAL A 187 3.27 2.68 1.51
C VAL A 187 4.15 1.59 0.87
N PRO A 188 4.51 0.51 1.59
CA PRO A 188 5.52 -0.46 1.16
C PRO A 188 4.94 -1.52 0.21
N SER A 189 4.34 -1.09 -0.90
CA SER A 189 3.71 -2.00 -1.87
C SER A 189 4.72 -2.92 -2.54
N GLY A 190 5.93 -2.43 -2.85
CA GLY A 190 7.03 -3.21 -3.41
C GLY A 190 7.47 -4.34 -2.48
N GLU A 191 7.69 -4.03 -1.20
CA GLU A 191 7.99 -5.03 -0.15
C GLU A 191 6.91 -6.11 -0.05
N ALA A 192 5.64 -5.70 -0.06
CA ALA A 192 4.52 -6.63 -0.02
C ALA A 192 4.51 -7.56 -1.25
N VAL A 193 4.79 -7.03 -2.46
CA VAL A 193 4.90 -7.85 -3.67
C VAL A 193 6.05 -8.84 -3.57
N MET A 194 7.22 -8.45 -3.04
CA MET A 194 8.32 -9.40 -2.82
C MET A 194 7.90 -10.54 -1.87
N ALA A 195 7.17 -10.22 -0.81
CA ALA A 195 6.67 -11.21 0.14
C ALA A 195 5.61 -12.15 -0.48
N LEU A 196 4.71 -11.65 -1.33
CA LEU A 196 3.77 -12.50 -2.08
C LEU A 196 4.52 -13.43 -3.04
N ARG A 197 5.54 -12.92 -3.73
CA ARG A 197 6.33 -13.74 -4.65
C ARG A 197 7.10 -14.83 -3.93
N ASP A 198 7.63 -14.57 -2.74
CA ASP A 198 8.23 -15.60 -1.90
C ASP A 198 7.23 -16.72 -1.56
N LYS A 199 5.97 -16.37 -1.27
CA LYS A 199 4.90 -17.36 -1.06
C LYS A 199 4.61 -18.18 -2.31
N VAL A 200 4.58 -17.56 -3.48
CA VAL A 200 4.37 -18.27 -4.75
C VAL A 200 5.54 -19.22 -5.05
N ILE A 201 6.79 -18.78 -4.88
CA ILE A 201 7.98 -19.61 -5.07
C ILE A 201 7.95 -20.87 -4.19
N LYS A 202 7.42 -20.74 -2.97
CA LYS A 202 7.29 -21.84 -2.00
C LYS A 202 6.05 -22.71 -2.21
N GLY A 203 5.16 -22.37 -3.14
CA GLY A 203 3.87 -23.04 -3.31
C GLY A 203 2.89 -22.77 -2.16
N GLU A 204 3.08 -21.70 -1.41
CA GLU A 204 2.30 -21.31 -0.23
C GLU A 204 1.23 -20.25 -0.53
N ALA A 205 1.07 -19.84 -1.80
CA ALA A 205 0.08 -18.86 -2.23
C ALA A 205 -1.20 -19.56 -2.74
N PRO A 206 -2.33 -19.48 -2.01
CA PRO A 206 -3.57 -20.17 -2.40
C PRO A 206 -4.03 -19.74 -3.79
N GLY A 207 -4.37 -20.71 -4.64
CA GLY A 207 -4.87 -20.46 -5.99
C GLY A 207 -3.88 -19.87 -7.00
N ILE A 208 -2.59 -19.73 -6.68
CA ILE A 208 -1.55 -19.16 -7.57
C ILE A 208 -0.44 -20.17 -7.74
N LYS A 209 -0.12 -20.57 -8.97
CA LYS A 209 0.89 -21.61 -9.23
C LYS A 209 2.24 -21.01 -9.61
N THR A 210 2.24 -19.92 -10.37
CA THR A 210 3.47 -19.31 -10.87
C THR A 210 3.54 -17.80 -10.64
N GLN A 211 4.76 -17.26 -10.68
CA GLN A 211 5.00 -15.84 -10.46
C GLN A 211 4.48 -15.00 -11.64
N ASN A 212 4.52 -15.54 -12.86
CA ASN A 212 3.99 -14.89 -14.05
C ASN A 212 2.48 -14.58 -13.94
N GLU A 213 1.70 -15.41 -13.24
CA GLU A 213 0.25 -15.18 -13.02
C GLU A 213 -0.08 -13.89 -12.25
N LEU A 214 0.90 -13.34 -11.53
CA LEU A 214 0.72 -12.12 -10.74
C LEU A 214 0.72 -10.85 -11.59
N PHE A 215 1.15 -10.94 -12.86
CA PHE A 215 1.38 -9.79 -13.73
C PHE A 215 0.64 -9.93 -15.05
N THR A 216 0.22 -8.81 -15.64
CA THR A 216 -0.52 -8.81 -16.90
C THR A 216 0.36 -8.62 -18.13
N ASP A 217 1.61 -8.20 -17.95
CA ASP A 217 2.55 -7.95 -19.04
C ASP A 217 4.03 -8.00 -18.62
N ALA A 218 4.93 -7.74 -19.57
CA ALA A 218 6.37 -7.69 -19.35
C ALA A 218 6.82 -6.49 -18.51
N LEU A 219 6.11 -5.36 -18.57
CA LEU A 219 6.44 -4.17 -17.78
C LEU A 219 6.28 -4.45 -16.28
N GLY A 220 5.35 -5.34 -15.91
CA GLY A 220 5.04 -5.65 -14.52
C GLY A 220 3.77 -4.96 -14.04
N HIS A 221 2.84 -4.64 -14.94
CA HIS A 221 1.51 -4.23 -14.53
C HIS A 221 0.84 -5.35 -13.70
N PRO A 222 0.16 -4.99 -12.60
CA PRO A 222 -0.30 -5.97 -11.65
C PRO A 222 -1.61 -6.65 -12.08
N GLY A 223 -1.68 -7.96 -11.88
CA GLY A 223 -2.93 -8.71 -11.80
C GLY A 223 -3.73 -8.38 -10.54
N ALA A 224 -4.92 -8.95 -10.42
CA ALA A 224 -5.85 -8.65 -9.33
C ALA A 224 -5.26 -8.89 -7.93
N GLN A 225 -4.40 -9.90 -7.78
CA GLN A 225 -3.75 -10.28 -6.54
C GLN A 225 -2.82 -9.16 -6.02
N ILE A 226 -1.92 -8.66 -6.87
CA ILE A 226 -1.03 -7.55 -6.50
C ILE A 226 -1.82 -6.25 -6.30
N ARG A 227 -2.86 -6.00 -7.11
CA ARG A 227 -3.70 -4.81 -6.94
C ARG A 227 -4.33 -4.79 -5.55
N VAL A 228 -4.98 -5.88 -5.16
CA VAL A 228 -5.63 -5.97 -3.84
C VAL A 228 -4.62 -5.93 -2.70
N LEU A 229 -3.47 -6.60 -2.84
CA LEU A 229 -2.39 -6.55 -1.85
C LEU A 229 -1.87 -5.12 -1.60
N SER A 230 -1.56 -4.40 -2.67
CA SER A 230 -1.07 -3.03 -2.56
C SER A 230 -2.18 -2.09 -2.06
N ALA A 231 -3.45 -2.29 -2.45
CA ALA A 231 -4.57 -1.58 -1.84
C ALA A 231 -4.72 -1.84 -0.33
N TYR A 232 -4.46 -3.06 0.16
CA TYR A 232 -4.41 -3.34 1.60
C TYR A 232 -3.26 -2.61 2.28
N CYS A 233 -2.10 -2.46 1.63
CA CYS A 233 -1.00 -1.63 2.15
C CYS A 233 -1.44 -0.17 2.29
N HIS A 234 -2.08 0.39 1.25
CA HIS A 234 -2.64 1.75 1.28
C HIS A 234 -3.69 1.90 2.37
N TYR A 235 -4.68 1.01 2.45
CA TYR A 235 -5.69 1.01 3.53
C TYR A 235 -5.03 1.05 4.90
N SER A 236 -4.02 0.20 5.12
CA SER A 236 -3.34 0.08 6.40
C SER A 236 -2.59 1.36 6.78
N VAL A 237 -1.90 2.00 5.84
CA VAL A 237 -1.19 3.27 6.08
C VAL A 237 -2.17 4.45 6.22
N ILE A 238 -3.20 4.51 5.38
CA ILE A 238 -4.21 5.57 5.37
C ILE A 238 -5.00 5.54 6.69
N TYR A 239 -5.43 4.38 7.16
CA TYR A 239 -6.28 4.29 8.35
C TYR A 239 -5.55 3.86 9.61
N ARG A 240 -4.29 3.45 9.52
CA ARG A 240 -3.53 2.85 10.64
C ARG A 240 -4.33 1.71 11.28
N ARG A 241 -4.81 0.80 10.44
CA ARG A 241 -5.65 -0.34 10.80
C ARG A 241 -5.18 -1.59 10.07
N SER A 242 -5.28 -2.73 10.75
CA SER A 242 -5.04 -4.00 10.09
C SER A 242 -6.14 -4.26 9.04
N PRO A 243 -5.78 -4.73 7.84
CA PRO A 243 -6.75 -5.20 6.86
C PRO A 243 -7.19 -6.64 7.16
N VAL A 244 -6.56 -7.32 8.12
CA VAL A 244 -6.83 -8.72 8.46
C VAL A 244 -8.26 -8.86 9.00
N GLY A 245 -9.04 -9.71 8.35
CA GLY A 245 -10.44 -9.96 8.70
C GLY A 245 -11.44 -9.07 7.93
N LEU A 246 -10.98 -8.17 7.06
CA LEU A 246 -11.87 -7.55 6.09
C LEU A 246 -12.47 -8.62 5.15
N PRO A 247 -13.71 -8.45 4.68
CA PRO A 247 -14.33 -9.39 3.76
C PRO A 247 -13.57 -9.49 2.42
N LEU A 248 -13.92 -10.50 1.64
CA LEU A 248 -13.39 -10.72 0.31
C LEU A 248 -13.62 -9.51 -0.61
N VAL A 249 -12.54 -8.98 -1.18
CA VAL A 249 -12.59 -7.84 -2.10
C VAL A 249 -13.07 -8.30 -3.48
N SER A 250 -13.90 -7.48 -4.12
CA SER A 250 -14.56 -7.74 -5.39
C SER A 250 -13.64 -8.29 -6.48
N GLN A 251 -12.42 -7.77 -6.61
CA GLN A 251 -11.44 -8.20 -7.63
C GLN A 251 -10.91 -9.63 -7.44
N LEU A 252 -11.03 -10.22 -6.24
CA LEU A 252 -10.58 -11.58 -5.98
C LEU A 252 -11.69 -12.63 -6.11
N THR A 253 -12.97 -12.21 -6.16
CA THR A 253 -14.14 -13.11 -6.05
C THR A 253 -14.17 -14.27 -7.05
N LYS A 254 -13.55 -14.10 -8.22
CA LYS A 254 -13.50 -15.12 -9.28
C LYS A 254 -12.20 -15.92 -9.31
N LEU A 255 -11.25 -15.63 -8.43
CA LEU A 255 -9.99 -16.34 -8.37
C LEU A 255 -10.13 -17.65 -7.59
N PRO A 256 -9.32 -18.68 -7.90
CA PRO A 256 -9.28 -19.91 -7.11
C PRO A 256 -8.90 -19.61 -5.66
N GLU A 257 -9.53 -20.33 -4.71
CA GLU A 257 -9.25 -20.20 -3.28
C GLU A 257 -9.35 -18.74 -2.75
N ALA A 258 -10.23 -17.93 -3.34
CA ALA A 258 -10.33 -16.49 -3.13
C ALA A 258 -10.29 -16.06 -1.65
N GLU A 259 -11.02 -16.73 -0.76
CA GLU A 259 -11.04 -16.41 0.67
C GLU A 259 -9.68 -16.64 1.35
N LYS A 260 -9.03 -17.77 1.07
CA LYS A 260 -7.70 -18.08 1.62
C LYS A 260 -6.65 -17.13 1.06
N LEU A 261 -6.72 -16.84 -0.25
CA LEU A 261 -5.85 -15.88 -0.89
C LEU A 261 -6.03 -14.48 -0.27
N ASN A 262 -7.28 -14.02 -0.14
CA ASN A 262 -7.61 -12.73 0.47
C ASN A 262 -7.00 -12.61 1.86
N ARG A 263 -7.16 -13.63 2.70
CA ARG A 263 -6.56 -13.68 4.05
C ARG A 263 -5.04 -13.59 4.00
N LEU A 264 -4.38 -14.35 3.13
CA LEU A 264 -2.93 -14.28 2.95
C LEU A 264 -2.48 -12.87 2.54
N LEU A 265 -3.16 -12.23 1.59
CA LEU A 265 -2.81 -10.88 1.12
C LEU A 265 -2.96 -9.84 2.23
N GLN A 266 -3.99 -9.94 3.08
CA GLN A 266 -4.15 -9.08 4.25
C GLN A 266 -2.99 -9.23 5.24
N GLU A 267 -2.59 -10.47 5.53
CA GLU A 267 -1.49 -10.77 6.46
C GLU A 267 -0.15 -10.27 5.92
N ILE A 268 0.12 -10.45 4.63
CA ILE A 268 1.31 -9.90 3.97
C ILE A 268 1.31 -8.38 4.06
N ALA A 269 0.21 -7.72 3.70
CA ALA A 269 0.10 -6.26 3.76
C ALA A 269 0.34 -5.73 5.18
N TRP A 270 -0.29 -6.34 6.19
CA TRP A 270 -0.13 -5.92 7.58
C TRP A 270 1.31 -6.07 8.07
N LYS A 271 1.95 -7.19 7.74
CA LYS A 271 3.35 -7.43 8.09
C LYS A 271 4.30 -6.45 7.38
N ALA A 272 4.10 -6.21 6.09
CA ALA A 272 4.92 -5.26 5.32
C ALA A 272 4.78 -3.84 5.88
N VAL A 273 3.55 -3.40 6.17
CA VAL A 273 3.28 -2.05 6.69
C VAL A 273 3.84 -1.86 8.10
N THR A 274 3.57 -2.78 9.02
CA THR A 274 4.08 -2.66 10.40
C THR A 274 5.58 -2.91 10.53
N GLY A 275 6.17 -3.65 9.60
CA GLY A 275 7.61 -3.88 9.55
C GLY A 275 8.41 -2.76 8.89
N HIS A 276 7.76 -1.85 8.16
CA HIS A 276 8.46 -0.78 7.43
C HIS A 276 8.61 0.47 8.32
N PRO A 277 9.84 0.92 8.64
CA PRO A 277 10.08 1.95 9.66
C PRO A 277 9.48 3.32 9.31
N MET A 278 9.24 3.59 8.03
CA MET A 278 8.69 4.85 7.55
C MET A 278 7.20 4.78 7.18
N SER A 279 6.49 3.70 7.51
CA SER A 279 5.05 3.58 7.19
C SER A 279 4.17 4.45 8.10
N GLY A 280 4.68 4.84 9.27
CA GLY A 280 3.91 5.56 10.29
C GLY A 280 2.81 4.69 10.94
N VAL A 281 2.91 3.37 10.83
CA VAL A 281 2.04 2.38 11.47
C VAL A 281 2.89 1.47 12.35
N VAL A 282 2.50 1.35 13.62
CA VAL A 282 3.14 0.46 14.60
C VAL A 282 2.18 -0.68 14.96
N GLN A 283 2.72 -1.81 15.42
CA GLN A 283 1.94 -2.91 16.01
C GLN A 283 1.36 -2.51 17.37
#